data_AF-A0A843C9E3-F1
#
_entry.id   AF-A0A843C9E3-F1
#
_cell.length_a   1.000
_cell.length_b   1.000
_cell.length_c   1.000
_cell.angle_alpha   90.00
_cell.angle_beta   90.00
_cell.angle_gamma   90.00
#
_symmetry.space_group_name_H-M   'P 1'
#
loop_
_entity.id
_entity.type
_entity.pdbx_description
1 polymer ?
#
loop_
_entity_poly.entity_id
_entity_poly.type
_entity_poly.pdbx_seq_one_letter_code
_entity_poly.pdbx_strand_id
1 'polypeptide(L)' 'MANLKVGDKMKIPVHSVFHQESGHIGKVVYISEDGETVTVKCDRKHGGKTVAFNIALVPRER' A
#
# COMPACT_ATOMS: atom_id res chain seq x y z
N MET A 1 -3.09 13.29 10.13
CA MET A 1 -2.83 12.23 9.14
C MET A 1 -3.60 12.57 7.87
N ALA A 2 -3.05 12.27 6.69
CA ALA A 2 -3.73 12.56 5.43
C ALA A 2 -5.08 11.83 5.40
N ASN A 3 -6.12 12.52 4.92
CA ASN A 3 -7.51 12.05 4.89
C ASN A 3 -7.69 11.01 3.76
N LEU A 4 -7.00 9.88 3.87
CA LEU A 4 -6.92 8.83 2.86
C LEU A 4 -8.27 8.11 2.73
N LYS A 5 -8.71 7.82 1.50
CA LYS A 5 -9.97 7.15 1.23
C LYS A 5 -9.77 5.94 0.32
N VAL A 6 -10.68 4.98 0.42
CA VAL A 6 -10.80 3.92 -0.58
C VAL A 6 -11.03 4.58 -1.94
N GLY A 7 -10.20 4.23 -2.91
CA GLY A 7 -10.21 4.85 -4.22
C GLY A 7 -8.97 5.68 -4.54
N ASP A 8 -8.30 6.20 -3.52
CA ASP A 8 -7.15 7.09 -3.69
C ASP A 8 -5.96 6.36 -4.31
N LYS A 9 -5.15 7.12 -5.06
CA LYS A 9 -3.85 6.65 -5.54
C LYS A 9 -2.79 6.93 -4.49
N MET A 10 -2.00 5.90 -4.18
CA MET A 10 -0.95 5.96 -3.17
C MET A 10 0.34 5.37 -3.72
N LYS A 11 1.47 5.99 -3.37
CA LYS A 11 2.79 5.39 -3.58
C LYS A 11 2.98 4.25 -2.60
N ILE A 12 3.35 3.09 -3.12
CA ILE A 12 3.66 1.93 -2.30
C ILE A 12 5.10 2.09 -1.79
N PRO A 13 5.33 2.08 -0.46
CA PRO A 13 6.65 2.26 0.10
C PRO A 13 7.55 1.08 -0.26
N VAL A 14 8.82 1.40 -0.53
CA VAL A 14 9.85 0.41 -0.86
C VAL A 14 10.32 -0.25 0.43
N HIS A 15 10.40 -1.57 0.43
CA HIS A 15 10.95 -2.33 1.54
C HIS A 15 11.82 -3.46 0.98
N SER A 16 13.08 -3.55 1.42
CA SER A 16 14.08 -4.47 0.86
C SER A 16 13.64 -5.94 0.77
N VAL A 17 12.76 -6.36 1.67
CA VAL A 17 12.25 -7.75 1.76
C VAL A 17 11.00 -8.00 0.91
N PHE A 18 10.13 -7.02 0.71
CA PHE A 18 8.79 -7.24 0.13
C PHE A 18 8.52 -6.41 -1.14
N HIS A 19 9.27 -5.31 -1.36
CA HIS A 19 9.12 -4.38 -2.47
C HIS A 19 10.47 -3.78 -2.84
N GLN A 20 11.17 -4.41 -3.79
CA GLN A 20 12.48 -3.95 -4.22
C GLN A 20 12.42 -2.83 -5.27
N GLU A 21 11.24 -2.58 -5.86
CA GLU A 21 11.08 -1.60 -6.93
C GLU A 21 10.54 -0.26 -6.42
N SER A 22 11.30 0.81 -6.62
CA SER A 22 10.89 2.18 -6.33
C SER A 22 9.87 2.70 -7.33
N GLY A 23 8.91 3.50 -6.85
CA GLY A 23 7.98 4.24 -7.71
C GLY A 23 6.70 3.49 -8.08
N HIS A 24 6.39 2.39 -7.40
CA HIS A 24 5.09 1.71 -7.57
C HIS A 24 3.96 2.57 -7.02
N ILE A 25 2.89 2.67 -7.81
CA ILE A 25 1.65 3.34 -7.44
C ILE A 25 0.55 2.28 -7.46
N GLY A 26 -0.38 2.40 -6.53
CA GLY A 26 -1.58 1.59 -6.55
C GLY A 26 -2.78 2.35 -6.01
N LYS A 27 -3.91 1.67 -6.06
CA LYS A 27 -5.19 2.18 -5.56
C LYS A 27 -5.49 1.61 -4.18
N VAL A 28 -5.87 2.47 -3.24
CA VAL A 28 -6.39 2.03 -1.94
C VAL A 28 -7.70 1.28 -2.16
N VAL A 29 -7.74 0.02 -1.75
CA VAL A 29 -8.94 -0.84 -1.89
C VAL A 29 -9.58 -1.17 -0.55
N TYR A 30 -8.86 -0.94 0.54
CA TYR A 30 -9.34 -1.18 1.90
C TYR A 30 -8.56 -0.30 2.88
N ILE A 31 -9.23 0.11 3.94
CA ILE A 31 -8.67 0.81 5.11
C ILE A 31 -9.21 0.05 6.33
N SER A 32 -8.33 -0.31 7.27
CA SER A 32 -8.72 -0.97 8.50
C SER A 32 -9.65 -0.11 9.35
N GLU A 33 -10.45 -0.72 10.22
CA GLU A 33 -11.42 -0.01 11.06
C GLU A 33 -10.75 1.01 12.00
N ASP A 34 -9.54 0.70 12.47
CA ASP A 34 -8.70 1.60 13.27
C ASP A 34 -8.04 2.73 12.44
N GLY A 35 -8.12 2.65 11.10
CA GLY A 35 -7.48 3.61 10.20
C GLY A 35 -5.95 3.53 10.13
N GLU A 36 -5.34 2.53 10.77
CA GLU A 36 -3.88 2.43 10.89
C GLU A 36 -3.22 1.65 9.76
N THR A 37 -3.98 0.83 9.03
CA THR A 37 -3.49 0.00 7.93
C THR A 37 -4.33 0.20 6.69
N VAL A 38 -3.68 0.25 5.54
CA VAL A 38 -4.35 0.35 4.24
C VAL A 38 -3.89 -0.76 3.32
N THR A 39 -4.82 -1.30 2.55
CA THR A 39 -4.49 -2.23 1.47
C THR A 39 -4.46 -1.46 0.16
N VAL A 40 -3.31 -1.48 -0.50
CA VAL A 40 -3.09 -0.84 -1.80
C VAL A 40 -2.91 -1.92 -2.86
N LYS A 41 -3.81 -1.95 -3.84
CA LYS A 41 -3.71 -2.80 -5.02
C LYS A 41 -2.80 -2.13 -6.04
N CYS A 42 -1.68 -2.77 -6.38
CA CYS A 42 -0.71 -2.23 -7.33
C CYS A 42 -1.31 -2.15 -8.74
N ASP A 43 -1.05 -1.04 -9.43
CA ASP A 43 -1.45 -0.88 -10.83
C ASP A 43 -0.62 -1.80 -11.74
N ARG A 44 0.64 -2.05 -11.36
CA ARG A 44 1.56 -2.94 -12.09
C ARG A 44 1.33 -4.39 -11.69
N LYS A 45 1.36 -5.27 -12.69
CA LYS A 45 1.37 -6.73 -12.46
C LYS A 45 2.78 -7.23 -12.20
N HIS A 46 2.92 -8.16 -11.25
CA HIS A 46 4.15 -8.89 -11.00
C HIS A 46 3.97 -10.33 -11.51
N GLY A 47 4.77 -10.74 -12.51
CA GLY A 47 4.62 -12.05 -13.15
C GLY A 47 3.22 -12.29 -13.74
N GLY A 48 2.59 -11.25 -14.29
CA GLY A 48 1.22 -11.31 -14.83
C GLY A 48 0.11 -11.33 -13.78
N LYS A 49 0.44 -11.37 -12.49
CA LYS A 49 -0.51 -11.37 -11.38
C LYS A 49 -0.67 -9.98 -10.79
N THR A 50 -1.88 -9.69 -10.34
CA THR A 50 -2.13 -8.46 -9.57
C THR A 50 -1.67 -8.67 -8.14
N VAL A 51 -0.97 -7.69 -7.58
CA VAL A 51 -0.46 -7.74 -6.21
C VAL A 51 -1.13 -6.64 -5.38
N ALA A 52 -1.42 -6.94 -4.13
CA ALA A 52 -1.92 -5.97 -3.15
C ALA A 52 -1.06 -6.02 -1.90
N PHE A 53 -0.92 -4.86 -1.24
CA PHE A 53 0.00 -4.67 -0.15
C PHE A 53 -0.69 -4.04 1.04
N ASN A 54 -0.47 -4.59 2.22
CA ASN A 54 -0.92 -4.01 3.48
C ASN A 54 0.18 -3.09 4.01
N ILE A 55 -0.13 -1.81 4.14
CA ILE A 55 0.80 -0.76 4.53
C ILE A 55 0.30 -0.19 5.85
N ALA A 56 1.11 -0.28 6.90
CA ALA A 56 0.88 0.44 8.14
C ALA A 56 1.19 1.92 7.93
N LEU A 57 0.24 2.79 8.27
CA LEU A 57 0.38 4.25 8.21
C LEU A 57 1.09 4.82 9.43
N VAL A 58 1.06 4.08 10.54
CA VAL A 58 1.79 4.39 11.77
C VAL A 58 3.01 3.48 11.89
N PRO A 59 4.16 3.99 12.34
CA PRO A 59 5.27 3.13 12.74
C PRO A 59 4.78 2.23 13.87
N ARG A 60 4.89 0.91 13.69
CA ARG A 60 4.83 0.00 14.84
C ARG A 60 6.16 0.18 15.56
N GLU A 61 6.12 0.79 16.74
CA GLU A 61 7.30 0.89 17.61
C GLU A 61 7.89 -0.52 17.80
N ARG A 62 9.22 -0.59 17.70
CA ARG A 62 10.00 -1.83 17.69
C ARG A 62 10.21 -2.38 19.09
#